data_AF-A0A349X1I6-F1
#
_entry.id   AF-A0A349X1I6-F1
#
_cell.length_a   1.000
_cell.length_b   1.000
_cell.length_c   1.000
_cell.angle_alpha   90.00
_cell.angle_beta   90.00
_cell.angle_gamma   90.00
#
_symmetry.space_group_name_H-M   'P 1'
#
loop_
_entity.id
_entity.type
_entity.pdbx_description
1 polymer ?
#
loop_
_entity_poly.entity_id
_entity_poly.type
_entity_poly.pdbx_seq_one_letter_code
_entity_poly.pdbx_strand_id
1 'polypeptide(L)'
;MQILEFVTWEKTVLPAWRSNHPDIVAPNESIWTQFPNDIMWHSALIEADDINKLCLIGSVDWLEVFQTFRLWDLCKNFASALQSNDKYKHIDRIKALQSFYTTGKTLAPLIVVAPDCEGPYVLVDGNHRASALLLNEMLIGQAVHIGTSKNIPDHVEFYQHSVTM
;
A
#
# COMPACT_ATOMS: atom_id res chain seq x y z
N MET A 1 -8.00 11.85 5.62
CA MET A 1 -8.22 11.48 4.21
C MET A 1 -9.54 12.06 3.75
N GLN A 2 -9.52 13.05 2.87
CA GLN A 2 -10.74 13.68 2.33
C GLN A 2 -11.25 12.88 1.11
N ILE A 3 -12.44 12.30 1.22
CA ILE A 3 -13.10 11.60 0.10
C ILE A 3 -13.47 12.61 -0.97
N LEU A 4 -13.03 12.35 -2.20
CA LEU A 4 -13.30 13.21 -3.35
C LEU A 4 -14.57 12.78 -4.11
N GLU A 5 -14.73 11.48 -4.35
CA GLU A 5 -15.85 10.93 -5.14
C GLU A 5 -16.18 9.47 -4.76
N PHE A 6 -17.45 9.08 -4.92
CA PHE A 6 -17.88 7.67 -4.88
C PHE A 6 -17.62 7.02 -6.23
N VAL A 7 -16.95 5.86 -6.23
CA VAL A 7 -16.68 5.11 -7.47
C VAL A 7 -17.46 3.81 -7.47
N THR A 8 -18.40 3.66 -8.40
CA THR A 8 -19.06 2.37 -8.64
C THR A 8 -18.12 1.46 -9.41
N TRP A 9 -17.46 0.54 -8.70
CA TRP A 9 -16.73 -0.55 -9.32
C TRP A 9 -17.72 -1.65 -9.73
N GLU A 10 -18.20 -1.64 -10.97
CA GLU A 10 -18.93 -2.77 -11.56
C GLU A 10 -17.98 -3.97 -11.73
N LYS A 11 -17.55 -4.64 -10.65
CA LYS A 11 -16.66 -5.83 -10.71
C LYS A 11 -15.58 -5.66 -11.80
N THR A 12 -15.05 -4.45 -11.94
CA THR A 12 -14.39 -4.07 -13.17
C THR A 12 -13.03 -4.71 -13.14
N VAL A 13 -12.91 -5.72 -13.99
CA VAL A 13 -11.68 -6.38 -14.44
C VAL A 13 -10.53 -5.40 -14.29
N LEU A 14 -9.51 -5.79 -13.51
CA LEU A 14 -8.22 -5.12 -13.43
C LEU A 14 -7.90 -4.52 -14.81
N PRO A 15 -7.47 -3.25 -14.94
CA PRO A 15 -6.89 -2.81 -16.20
C PRO A 15 -5.89 -3.87 -16.61
N ALA A 16 -6.12 -4.53 -17.76
CA ALA A 16 -5.39 -5.74 -18.13
C ALA A 16 -3.91 -5.48 -17.93
N TRP A 17 -3.31 -6.13 -16.93
CA TRP A 17 -1.91 -5.91 -16.60
C TRP A 17 -1.09 -6.39 -17.78
N ARG A 18 -0.52 -5.46 -18.54
CA ARG A 18 0.32 -5.72 -19.70
C ARG A 18 1.67 -5.06 -19.45
N SER A 19 2.47 -5.66 -18.57
CA SER A 19 3.89 -5.33 -18.47
C SER A 19 4.70 -6.41 -19.18
N ASN A 20 5.57 -5.99 -20.09
CA ASN A 20 6.55 -6.87 -20.74
C ASN A 20 7.90 -6.84 -19.99
N HIS A 21 7.95 -6.21 -18.81
CA HIS A 21 9.19 -6.02 -18.06
C HIS A 21 9.47 -7.26 -17.18
N PRO A 22 10.63 -7.92 -17.33
CA PRO A 22 10.89 -9.24 -16.74
C PRO A 22 10.84 -9.26 -15.20
N ASP A 23 11.08 -8.12 -14.55
CA ASP A 23 11.13 -8.01 -13.08
C ASP A 23 9.85 -7.47 -12.42
N ILE A 24 8.82 -7.10 -13.21
CA ILE A 24 7.55 -6.62 -12.64
C ILE A 24 6.63 -7.83 -12.52
N VAL A 25 6.35 -8.24 -11.29
CA VAL A 25 5.45 -9.36 -10.98
C VAL A 25 4.01 -8.90 -11.15
N ALA A 26 3.16 -9.75 -11.74
CA ALA A 26 1.72 -9.50 -11.81
C ALA A 26 1.14 -9.32 -10.38
N PRO A 27 0.15 -8.43 -10.18
CA PRO A 27 -0.51 -8.30 -8.88
C PRO A 27 -1.04 -9.66 -8.43
N ASN A 28 -0.94 -9.97 -7.14
CA ASN A 28 -1.52 -11.21 -6.61
C ASN A 28 -3.06 -11.13 -6.74
N GLU A 29 -3.61 -11.83 -7.73
CA GLU A 29 -5.05 -11.83 -8.03
C GLU A 29 -5.90 -12.29 -6.82
N SER A 30 -5.33 -13.12 -5.94
CA SER A 30 -6.02 -13.61 -4.73
C SER A 30 -6.29 -12.55 -3.67
N ILE A 31 -5.58 -11.42 -3.69
CA ILE A 31 -5.86 -10.29 -2.78
C ILE A 31 -7.23 -9.70 -3.09
N TRP A 32 -7.60 -9.67 -4.37
CA TRP A 32 -8.86 -9.07 -4.84
C TRP A 32 -10.08 -9.96 -4.63
N THR A 33 -9.88 -11.27 -4.39
CA THR A 33 -10.97 -12.22 -4.16
C THR A 33 -11.40 -12.32 -2.69
N GLN A 34 -10.68 -11.67 -1.78
CA GLN A 34 -10.90 -11.78 -0.32
C GLN A 34 -11.73 -10.62 0.27
N PHE A 35 -12.20 -9.69 -0.56
CA PHE A 35 -12.96 -8.57 -0.05
C PHE A 35 -14.42 -8.93 0.28
N PRO A 36 -14.99 -8.38 1.36
CA PRO A 36 -16.41 -8.46 1.63
C PRO A 36 -17.26 -8.02 0.42
N ASN A 37 -18.39 -8.67 0.20
CA ASN A 37 -19.31 -8.30 -0.89
C ASN A 37 -19.93 -6.90 -0.70
N ASP A 38 -19.89 -6.35 0.52
CA ASP A 38 -20.41 -5.04 0.88
C ASP A 38 -19.34 -3.94 0.87
N ILE A 39 -18.15 -4.20 0.33
CA ILE A 39 -17.09 -3.21 0.22
C ILE A 39 -17.54 -2.01 -0.63
N MET A 40 -17.33 -0.82 -0.09
CA MET A 40 -17.55 0.45 -0.77
C MET A 40 -16.20 1.05 -1.17
N TRP A 41 -16.08 1.48 -2.42
CA TRP A 41 -14.85 2.06 -2.95
C TRP A 41 -14.94 3.57 -3.08
N HIS A 42 -13.88 4.25 -2.64
CA HIS A 42 -13.74 5.70 -2.65
C HIS A 42 -12.41 6.09 -3.29
N SER A 43 -12.34 7.33 -3.78
CA SER A 43 -11.07 7.95 -4.19
C SER A 43 -10.78 9.16 -3.29
N ALA A 44 -9.52 9.33 -2.90
CA ALA A 44 -9.09 10.41 -2.03
C ALA A 44 -7.63 10.83 -2.30
N LEU A 45 -7.21 11.91 -1.66
CA LEU A 45 -5.81 12.29 -1.53
C LEU A 45 -5.32 11.99 -0.12
N ILE A 46 -4.07 11.53 -0.02
CA ILE A 46 -3.41 11.29 1.27
C ILE A 46 -3.06 12.62 1.92
N GLU A 47 -3.51 12.82 3.16
CA GLU A 47 -3.18 13.98 3.97
C GLU A 47 -2.06 13.65 4.97
N ALA A 48 -1.45 14.68 5.57
CA ALA A 48 -0.35 14.50 6.52
C ALA A 48 -0.74 13.59 7.71
N ASP A 49 -1.94 13.79 8.26
CA ASP A 49 -2.43 13.02 9.42
C ASP A 49 -2.74 11.55 9.09
N ASP A 50 -2.89 11.22 7.80
CA ASP A 50 -3.16 9.85 7.35
C ASP A 50 -1.93 8.96 7.40
N ILE A 51 -0.72 9.53 7.35
CA ILE A 51 0.54 8.77 7.28
C ILE A 51 0.67 7.81 8.47
N ASN A 52 0.29 8.27 9.66
CA ASN A 52 0.33 7.46 10.88
C ASN A 52 -0.73 6.36 10.93
N LYS A 53 -1.74 6.43 10.06
CA LYS A 53 -2.82 5.45 9.94
C LYS A 53 -2.54 4.39 8.87
N LEU A 54 -1.50 4.57 8.06
CA LEU A 54 -1.14 3.64 6.98
C LEU A 54 -0.30 2.47 7.50
N CYS A 55 -0.80 1.28 7.21
CA CYS A 55 -0.17 -0.01 7.43
C CYS A 55 0.11 -0.67 6.07
N LEU A 56 1.10 -1.53 6.05
CA LEU A 56 1.48 -2.34 4.89
C LEU A 56 0.83 -3.73 5.02
N ILE A 57 0.52 -4.40 3.90
CA ILE A 57 0.26 -5.85 3.99
C ILE A 57 1.46 -6.49 4.66
N GLY A 58 1.20 -7.20 5.75
CA GLY A 58 2.23 -7.89 6.50
C GLY A 58 2.66 -9.15 5.78
N SER A 59 3.94 -9.25 5.49
CA SER A 59 4.59 -10.46 5.02
C SER A 59 5.85 -10.71 5.86
N VAL A 60 6.20 -11.99 6.03
CA VAL A 60 7.32 -12.37 6.91
C VAL A 60 8.64 -11.79 6.41
N ASP A 61 8.86 -11.79 5.09
CA ASP A 61 10.01 -11.16 4.44
C ASP A 61 10.09 -9.65 4.69
N TRP A 62 8.96 -8.96 4.70
CA TRP A 62 8.92 -7.55 5.04
C TRP A 62 9.32 -7.29 6.49
N LEU A 63 8.76 -8.09 7.41
CA LEU A 63 9.03 -7.96 8.84
C LEU A 63 10.49 -8.27 9.18
N GLU A 64 11.10 -9.26 8.52
CA GLU A 64 12.53 -9.58 8.65
C GLU A 64 13.43 -8.39 8.32
N VAL A 65 13.03 -7.56 7.34
CA VAL A 65 13.83 -6.42 6.85
C VAL A 65 13.55 -5.15 7.64
N PHE A 66 12.28 -4.77 7.81
CA PHE A 66 11.90 -3.47 8.37
C PHE A 66 11.40 -3.51 9.81
N GLN A 67 11.12 -4.70 10.35
CA GLN A 67 10.65 -4.93 11.72
C GLN A 67 9.37 -4.15 12.10
N THR A 68 8.57 -3.78 11.11
CA THR A 68 7.30 -3.07 11.30
C THR A 68 6.41 -3.21 10.06
N PHE A 69 5.10 -3.13 10.26
CA PHE A 69 4.13 -2.93 9.18
C PHE A 69 3.57 -1.51 9.14
N ARG A 70 3.95 -0.66 10.09
CA ARG A 70 3.56 0.76 10.09
C ARG A 70 4.41 1.51 9.09
N LEU A 71 3.76 2.16 8.12
CA LEU A 71 4.46 2.86 7.06
C LEU A 71 5.34 3.99 7.62
N TRP A 72 4.88 4.70 8.65
CA TRP A 72 5.66 5.75 9.31
C TRP A 72 6.94 5.21 9.98
N ASP A 73 6.85 4.06 10.65
CA ASP A 73 8.00 3.49 11.36
C ASP A 73 9.05 2.92 10.40
N LEU A 74 8.66 2.56 9.17
CA LEU A 74 9.62 2.20 8.14
C LEU A 74 10.68 3.29 7.93
N CYS A 75 10.29 4.57 7.91
CA CYS A 75 11.25 5.67 7.71
C CYS A 75 12.31 5.72 8.82
N LYS A 76 11.92 5.40 10.05
CA LYS A 76 12.84 5.36 11.20
C LYS A 76 13.80 4.17 11.08
N ASN A 77 13.31 3.05 10.55
CA ASN A 77 14.06 1.79 10.47
C ASN A 77 14.85 1.65 9.16
N PHE A 78 14.58 2.47 8.14
CA PHE A 78 15.13 2.29 6.80
C PHE A 78 16.67 2.31 6.78
N ALA A 79 17.29 3.24 7.51
CA ALA A 79 18.75 3.33 7.59
C ALA A 79 19.39 2.06 8.19
N SER A 80 18.76 1.47 9.20
CA SER A 80 19.18 0.18 9.78
C SER A 80 18.93 -0.97 8.81
N ALA A 81 17.81 -0.94 8.08
CA ALA A 81 17.48 -1.94 7.07
C ALA A 81 18.52 -1.98 5.94
N LEU A 82 19.16 -0.86 5.58
CA LEU A 82 20.26 -0.84 4.59
C LEU A 82 21.45 -1.75 4.95
N GLN A 83 21.62 -2.07 6.23
CA GLN A 83 22.66 -2.97 6.73
C GLN A 83 22.16 -4.42 6.87
N SER A 84 20.86 -4.65 6.72
CA SER A 84 20.26 -5.97 6.77
C SER A 84 20.61 -6.80 5.53
N ASN A 85 20.58 -8.13 5.68
CA ASN A 85 20.67 -9.04 4.55
C ASN A 85 19.28 -9.21 3.90
N ASP A 86 18.81 -8.17 3.20
CA ASP A 86 17.55 -8.16 2.46
C ASP A 86 17.60 -9.10 1.25
N LYS A 87 17.37 -10.40 1.50
CA LYS A 87 17.33 -11.45 0.46
C LYS A 87 16.24 -11.22 -0.58
N TYR A 88 15.19 -10.47 -0.24
CA TYR A 88 14.00 -10.26 -1.04
C TYR A 88 14.04 -8.95 -1.85
N LYS A 89 15.14 -8.19 -1.73
CA LYS A 89 15.41 -6.97 -2.49
C LYS A 89 14.33 -5.89 -2.35
N HIS A 90 13.66 -5.84 -1.21
CA HIS A 90 12.70 -4.77 -0.91
C HIS A 90 13.36 -3.38 -0.95
N ILE A 91 14.56 -3.26 -0.39
CA ILE A 91 15.35 -2.02 -0.33
C ILE A 91 15.72 -1.57 -1.74
N ASP A 92 16.21 -2.48 -2.58
CA ASP A 92 16.57 -2.17 -3.96
C ASP A 92 15.35 -1.70 -4.76
N ARG A 93 14.19 -2.35 -4.57
CA ARG A 93 12.92 -1.92 -5.18
C ARG A 93 12.49 -0.54 -4.71
N ILE A 94 12.59 -0.26 -3.41
CA ILE A 94 12.28 1.07 -2.86
C ILE A 94 13.21 2.13 -3.47
N LYS A 95 14.53 1.89 -3.50
CA LYS A 95 15.50 2.82 -4.10
C LYS A 95 15.28 3.05 -5.59
N ALA A 96 14.94 2.00 -6.33
CA ALA A 96 14.60 2.11 -7.74
C ALA A 96 13.35 3.00 -7.94
N LEU A 97 12.32 2.82 -7.10
CA LEU A 97 11.11 3.64 -7.13
C LEU A 97 11.40 5.09 -6.69
N GLN A 98 12.23 5.31 -5.68
CA GLN A 98 12.66 6.67 -5.30
C GLN A 98 13.31 7.38 -6.48
N SER A 99 14.21 6.69 -7.19
CA SER A 99 14.88 7.21 -8.38
C SER A 99 13.93 7.41 -9.56
N PHE A 100 12.90 6.57 -9.69
CA PHE A 100 11.86 6.74 -10.70
C PHE A 100 11.05 8.03 -10.45
N TYR A 101 10.64 8.30 -9.21
CA TYR A 101 9.82 9.47 -8.89
C TYR A 101 10.55 10.80 -9.08
N THR A 102 11.88 10.84 -8.95
CA THR A 102 12.65 12.07 -9.25
C THR A 102 12.59 12.46 -10.74
N THR A 103 12.15 11.57 -11.63
CA THR A 103 11.94 11.88 -13.05
C THR A 103 10.65 12.66 -13.34
N GLY A 104 9.82 12.92 -12.31
CA GLY A 104 8.51 13.58 -12.44
C GLY A 104 7.40 12.68 -12.97
N LYS A 105 7.69 11.39 -13.21
CA LYS A 105 6.69 10.39 -13.60
C LYS A 105 5.92 9.88 -12.39
N THR A 106 4.66 9.51 -12.60
CA THR A 106 3.79 8.90 -11.61
C THR A 106 3.46 7.46 -11.99
N LEU A 107 3.11 6.66 -10.98
CA LEU A 107 2.55 5.32 -11.17
C LEU A 107 1.07 5.34 -10.83
N ALA A 108 0.41 4.18 -10.96
CA ALA A 108 -0.98 4.02 -10.56
C ALA A 108 -1.20 4.46 -9.09
N PRO A 109 -2.42 4.90 -8.73
CA PRO A 109 -2.78 5.18 -7.35
C PRO A 109 -2.49 4.02 -6.39
N LEU A 110 -2.31 4.33 -5.12
CA LEU A 110 -2.23 3.34 -4.06
C LEU A 110 -3.64 2.76 -3.80
N ILE A 111 -3.70 1.53 -3.29
CA ILE A 111 -4.98 0.92 -2.90
C ILE A 111 -4.89 0.49 -1.46
N VAL A 112 -5.84 0.94 -0.64
CA VAL A 112 -5.93 0.64 0.78
C VAL A 112 -7.30 0.09 1.12
N VAL A 113 -7.39 -0.65 2.23
CA VAL A 113 -8.66 -1.06 2.82
C VAL A 113 -8.73 -0.72 4.30
N ALA A 114 -9.94 -0.49 4.80
CA ALA A 114 -10.22 -0.14 6.19
C ALA A 114 -11.64 -0.56 6.61
N PRO A 115 -11.93 -0.68 7.92
CA PRO A 115 -13.28 -0.90 8.43
C PRO A 115 -14.22 0.28 8.13
N ASP A 116 -13.66 1.49 8.09
CA ASP A 116 -14.36 2.75 7.87
C ASP A 116 -13.42 3.82 7.29
N CYS A 117 -13.90 5.06 7.19
CA CYS A 117 -13.13 6.20 6.67
C CYS A 117 -12.17 6.83 7.70
N GLU A 118 -12.03 6.26 8.89
CA GLU A 118 -11.11 6.74 9.92
C GLU A 118 -9.84 5.90 10.01
N GLY A 119 -9.86 4.68 9.46
CA GLY A 119 -8.73 3.75 9.45
C GLY A 119 -8.74 2.78 10.64
N PRO A 120 -7.64 2.07 10.92
CA PRO A 120 -6.38 2.10 10.18
C PRO A 120 -6.51 1.54 8.76
N TYR A 121 -5.65 2.04 7.86
CA TYR A 121 -5.66 1.73 6.44
C TYR A 121 -4.56 0.73 6.11
N VAL A 122 -4.90 -0.43 5.55
CA VAL A 122 -3.90 -1.42 5.10
C VAL A 122 -3.73 -1.33 3.60
N LEU A 123 -2.49 -1.08 3.14
CA LEU A 123 -2.11 -1.05 1.73
C LEU A 123 -2.22 -2.45 1.12
N VAL A 124 -3.22 -2.64 0.28
CA VAL A 124 -3.43 -3.90 -0.45
C VAL A 124 -2.63 -3.98 -1.74
N ASP A 125 -2.28 -2.81 -2.29
CA ASP A 125 -1.37 -2.67 -3.41
C ASP A 125 -0.55 -1.39 -3.25
N GLY A 126 0.77 -1.54 -3.43
CA GLY A 126 1.70 -0.41 -3.43
C GLY A 126 2.60 -0.27 -2.20
N ASN A 127 2.87 -1.32 -1.42
CA ASN A 127 3.80 -1.26 -0.27
C ASN A 127 5.13 -0.53 -0.60
N HIS A 128 5.85 -0.98 -1.64
CA HIS A 128 7.12 -0.35 -2.06
C HIS A 128 6.91 1.06 -2.61
N ARG A 129 5.81 1.31 -3.33
CA ARG A 129 5.47 2.65 -3.88
C ARG A 129 5.22 3.65 -2.75
N ALA A 130 4.39 3.30 -1.78
CA ALA A 130 4.09 4.12 -0.63
C ALA A 130 5.34 4.40 0.20
N SER A 131 6.18 3.38 0.41
CA SER A 131 7.46 3.52 1.13
C SER A 131 8.42 4.47 0.43
N ALA A 132 8.59 4.32 -0.89
CA ALA A 132 9.44 5.20 -1.69
C ALA A 132 8.92 6.65 -1.74
N LEU A 133 7.60 6.83 -1.90
CA LEU A 133 6.96 8.14 -1.87
C LEU A 133 7.14 8.81 -0.51
N LEU A 134 6.98 8.07 0.60
CA LEU A 134 7.18 8.62 1.94
C LEU A 134 8.63 9.04 2.17
N LEU A 135 9.59 8.19 1.80
CA LEU A 135 11.03 8.48 1.93
C LEU A 135 11.49 9.66 1.05
N ASN A 136 10.75 9.97 -0.02
CA ASN A 136 10.98 11.15 -0.86
C ASN A 136 10.18 12.39 -0.40
N GLU A 137 9.41 12.31 0.69
CA GLU A 137 8.49 13.37 1.14
C GLU A 137 7.41 13.72 0.11
N MET A 138 7.06 12.76 -0.75
CA MET A 138 6.11 12.92 -1.87
C MET A 138 4.78 12.19 -1.66
N LEU A 139 4.56 11.55 -0.51
CA LEU A 139 3.35 10.77 -0.24
C LEU A 139 2.10 11.65 -0.03
N ILE A 140 2.26 12.82 0.59
CA ILE A 140 1.15 13.76 0.81
C ILE A 140 0.66 14.27 -0.55
N GLY A 141 -0.65 14.28 -0.74
CA GLY A 141 -1.29 14.67 -2.00
C GLY A 141 -1.30 13.59 -3.07
N GLN A 142 -0.81 12.38 -2.79
CA GLN A 142 -0.95 11.25 -3.71
C GLN A 142 -2.38 10.72 -3.72
N ALA A 143 -2.83 10.32 -4.91
CA ALA A 143 -4.12 9.66 -5.08
C ALA A 143 -4.10 8.24 -4.48
N VAL A 144 -5.20 7.90 -3.82
CA VAL A 144 -5.42 6.59 -3.21
C VAL A 144 -6.87 6.15 -3.40
N HIS A 145 -7.06 4.86 -3.65
CA HIS A 145 -8.36 4.20 -3.62
C HIS A 145 -8.55 3.50 -2.29
N ILE A 146 -9.71 3.72 -1.67
CA ILE A 146 -10.03 3.20 -0.33
C ILE A 146 -11.21 2.24 -0.46
N GLY A 147 -11.02 0.99 -0.09
CA GLY A 147 -12.11 0.03 0.11
C GLY A 147 -12.53 -0.01 1.58
N THR A 148 -13.75 0.41 1.87
CA THR A 148 -14.30 0.39 3.24
C THR A 148 -15.39 -0.65 3.41
N SER A 149 -15.27 -1.51 4.42
CA SER A 149 -16.38 -2.34 4.91
C SER A 149 -16.10 -2.71 6.36
N LYS A 150 -17.13 -2.68 7.21
CA LYS A 150 -17.02 -3.10 8.62
C LYS A 150 -16.55 -4.55 8.77
N ASN A 151 -16.70 -5.36 7.73
CA ASN A 151 -16.32 -6.77 7.70
C ASN A 151 -14.85 -7.00 7.27
N ILE A 152 -14.10 -5.95 6.90
CA ILE A 152 -12.68 -6.06 6.52
C ILE A 152 -11.84 -6.81 7.57
N PRO A 153 -11.93 -6.51 8.88
CA PRO A 153 -11.13 -7.21 9.88
C PRO A 153 -11.39 -8.72 9.96
N ASP A 154 -12.55 -9.20 9.52
CA ASP A 154 -12.94 -10.61 9.60
C ASP A 154 -12.73 -11.36 8.28
N HIS A 155 -12.77 -10.66 7.14
CA HIS A 155 -12.68 -11.26 5.81
C HIS A 155 -11.29 -11.18 5.18
N VAL A 156 -10.50 -10.16 5.54
CA VAL A 156 -9.19 -9.90 4.94
C VAL A 156 -8.12 -10.43 5.89
N GLU A 157 -7.61 -11.62 5.61
CA GLU A 157 -6.75 -12.41 6.52
C GLU A 157 -5.54 -11.61 7.05
N PHE A 158 -4.89 -10.83 6.17
CA PHE A 158 -3.72 -10.04 6.53
C PHE A 158 -4.03 -8.76 7.33
N TYR A 159 -5.29 -8.31 7.36
CA TYR A 159 -5.65 -7.01 7.93
C TYR A 159 -5.30 -6.93 9.42
N GLN A 160 -5.76 -7.91 10.21
CA GLN A 160 -5.50 -7.92 11.66
C GLN A 160 -4.00 -8.01 11.97
N HIS A 161 -3.26 -8.77 11.16
CA HIS A 161 -1.82 -8.90 11.30
C HIS A 161 -1.09 -7.57 11.06
N SER A 162 -1.49 -6.85 10.01
CA SER A 162 -0.92 -5.54 9.64
C SER A 162 -1.17 -4.41 10.64
N VAL A 163 -2.25 -4.51 11.43
CA VAL A 163 -2.64 -3.44 12.38
C VAL A 163 -2.19 -3.70 13.81
N THR A 164 -1.86 -4.95 14.16
CA THR A 164 -1.46 -5.34 15.52
C THR A 164 0.04 -5.31 15.77
N MET A 165 0.86 -5.42 14.72
CA MET A 165 2.33 -5.30 14.76
C MET A 165 2.82 -3.95 14.24
#